data_AF-A0A3C0KJ89-F1
#
_entry.id   AF-A0A3C0KJ89-F1
#
_cell.length_a   1.000
_cell.length_b   1.000
_cell.length_c   1.000
_cell.angle_alpha   90.00
_cell.angle_beta   90.00
_cell.angle_gamma   90.00
#
_symmetry.space_group_name_H-M   'P 1'
#
loop_
_entity.id
_entity.type
_entity.pdbx_description
1 polymer ?
#
loop_
_entity_poly.entity_id
_entity_poly.type
_entity_poly.pdbx_seq_one_letter_code
_entity_poly.pdbx_strand_id
1 'polypeptide(L)'
;EGDRVVGAVTQVGIRFRARAVVLTAGTFLDGKIHVGLNNYAAGRAGDPPAVSLSARLKELKLPQGRLKTGTPPRIDGRSIDFSKCEEQPGDGMPGGVNEGTLPVFSFMGRADMHPRQVPCWITHTNARTHEIIRSGFDRSPMFTGKIEGVGPRYCPSVEDKINRFADKDSHQIFLEPEGLTTNEYYPNGISTSLPFDIQYALVRSMPGLENAHILRPGYAIEYDYFDPRSLKSSFETRQIQGLFFAGQINGTTGYEEAAAQGLFAGINAALQCRGEAPWLPRRDEAYLGVLVDDLITKGVTEPYRMFTSRAEFRLQLR
;
A
#
# COMPACT_ATOMS: atom_id res chain seq x y z
N GLU A 1 24.00 -21.59 3.27
CA GLU A 1 25.35 -22.19 3.40
C GLU A 1 26.27 -21.42 2.49
N GLY A 2 27.34 -20.83 3.04
CA GLY A 2 28.10 -19.81 2.31
C GLY A 2 27.20 -18.66 1.86
N ASP A 3 27.23 -18.35 0.57
CA ASP A 3 26.46 -17.30 -0.11
C ASP A 3 25.13 -17.78 -0.71
N ARG A 4 24.64 -18.97 -0.34
CA ARG A 4 23.40 -19.56 -0.88
C ARG A 4 22.32 -19.74 0.19
N VAL A 5 21.09 -19.39 -0.15
CA VAL A 5 19.92 -19.71 0.70
C VAL A 5 19.68 -21.21 0.71
N VAL A 6 19.36 -21.77 1.88
CA VAL A 6 19.11 -23.21 2.02
C VAL A 6 17.75 -23.52 2.63
N GLY A 7 16.96 -22.50 2.93
CA GLY A 7 15.68 -22.67 3.62
C GLY A 7 15.29 -21.50 4.51
N ALA A 8 14.30 -21.76 5.36
CA ALA A 8 13.78 -20.84 6.35
C ALA A 8 13.60 -21.53 7.70
N VAL A 9 13.64 -20.74 8.77
CA VAL A 9 13.37 -21.19 10.15
C VAL A 9 12.19 -20.40 10.67
N THR A 10 11.19 -21.11 11.19
CA THR A 10 9.99 -20.51 11.80
C THR A 10 10.29 -20.01 13.21
N GLN A 11 9.37 -19.23 13.78
CA GLN A 11 9.48 -18.73 15.15
C GLN A 11 9.58 -19.86 16.19
N VAL A 12 8.95 -21.01 15.94
CA VAL A 12 8.99 -22.20 16.83
C VAL A 12 10.20 -23.10 16.57
N GLY A 13 11.14 -22.68 15.72
CA GLY A 13 12.39 -23.40 15.45
C GLY A 13 12.31 -24.50 14.38
N ILE A 14 11.13 -24.73 13.77
CA ILE A 14 10.99 -25.67 12.66
C ILE A 14 11.77 -25.16 11.45
N ARG A 15 12.55 -26.05 10.83
CA ARG A 15 13.41 -25.75 9.68
C ARG A 15 12.84 -26.37 8.42
N PHE A 16 12.68 -25.57 7.38
CA PHE A 16 12.30 -26.02 6.05
C PHE A 16 13.48 -25.83 5.10
N ARG A 17 13.86 -26.86 4.34
CA ARG A 17 14.89 -26.76 3.32
C ARG A 17 14.30 -26.36 1.98
N ALA A 18 14.97 -25.47 1.27
CA ALA A 18 14.58 -25.03 -0.06
C ALA A 18 15.82 -24.64 -0.89
N ARG A 19 15.73 -24.80 -2.21
CA ARG A 19 16.78 -24.37 -3.16
C ARG A 19 16.71 -22.88 -3.50
N ALA A 20 15.50 -22.32 -3.42
CA ALA A 20 15.24 -20.90 -3.59
C ALA A 20 14.16 -20.45 -2.59
N VAL A 21 14.20 -19.19 -2.18
CA VAL A 21 13.26 -18.58 -1.24
C VAL A 21 12.85 -17.21 -1.80
N VAL A 22 11.54 -16.99 -1.93
CA VAL A 22 10.98 -15.68 -2.27
C VAL A 22 10.47 -15.03 -0.99
N LEU A 23 11.01 -13.85 -0.66
CA LEU A 23 10.64 -13.10 0.54
C LEU A 23 9.69 -11.95 0.20
N THR A 24 8.50 -12.00 0.79
CA THR A 24 7.39 -11.06 0.57
C THR A 24 6.90 -10.47 1.90
N ALA A 25 7.82 -9.87 2.65
CA ALA A 25 7.59 -9.49 4.05
C ALA A 25 6.60 -8.33 4.27
N GLY A 26 6.07 -7.70 3.21
CA GLY A 26 5.12 -6.59 3.33
C GLY A 26 5.65 -5.46 4.20
N THR A 27 4.82 -4.97 5.12
CA THR A 27 5.17 -3.94 6.12
C THR A 27 5.67 -4.51 7.45
N PHE A 28 6.00 -5.82 7.52
CA PHE A 28 6.25 -6.49 8.80
C PHE A 28 7.68 -6.34 9.31
N LEU A 29 8.67 -6.10 8.43
CA LEU A 29 10.06 -5.98 8.83
C LEU A 29 10.27 -4.72 9.68
N ASP A 30 10.58 -4.93 10.96
CA ASP A 30 10.74 -3.87 11.95
C ASP A 30 9.58 -2.86 11.94
N GLY A 31 8.37 -3.39 11.75
CA GLY A 31 7.16 -2.60 11.58
C GLY A 31 6.78 -1.81 12.84
N LYS A 32 6.42 -0.54 12.65
CA LYS A 32 6.03 0.37 13.73
C LYS A 32 4.80 1.21 13.35
N ILE A 33 3.75 1.11 14.14
CA ILE A 33 2.53 1.90 13.96
C ILE A 33 2.64 3.21 14.71
N HIS A 34 2.13 4.29 14.11
CA HIS A 34 2.06 5.63 14.68
C HIS A 34 0.63 6.19 14.62
N VAL A 35 0.13 6.63 15.77
CA VAL A 35 -1.16 7.33 15.93
C VAL A 35 -0.96 8.52 16.87
N GLY A 36 -0.90 9.72 16.33
CA GLY A 36 -0.41 10.88 17.05
C GLY A 36 0.97 10.60 17.64
N LEU A 37 1.23 11.08 18.86
CA LEU A 37 2.52 10.88 19.52
C LEU A 37 2.79 9.44 20.00
N ASN A 38 1.76 8.57 19.98
CA ASN A 38 1.85 7.18 20.39
C ASN A 38 2.37 6.31 19.25
N ASN A 39 3.25 5.36 19.57
CA ASN A 39 3.75 4.38 18.63
C ASN A 39 3.97 3.03 19.31
N TYR A 40 3.85 1.96 18.53
CA TYR A 40 4.04 0.59 19.01
C TYR A 40 4.48 -0.33 17.87
N ALA A 41 5.17 -1.42 18.23
CA ALA A 41 5.72 -2.37 17.26
C ALA A 41 4.59 -3.26 16.69
N ALA A 42 4.43 -3.27 15.38
CA ALA A 42 3.38 -4.01 14.67
C ALA A 42 3.68 -4.04 13.17
N GLY A 43 3.42 -5.17 12.49
CA GLY A 43 3.50 -5.24 11.03
C GLY A 43 2.24 -4.69 10.36
N ARG A 44 1.10 -4.87 11.00
CA ARG A 44 -0.20 -4.28 10.68
C ARG A 44 -0.99 -4.15 11.99
N ALA A 45 -2.03 -3.32 12.03
CA ALA A 45 -2.85 -3.20 13.24
C ALA A 45 -3.42 -4.57 13.63
N GLY A 46 -3.05 -5.06 14.82
CA GLY A 46 -3.42 -6.39 15.33
C GLY A 46 -2.38 -7.49 15.11
N ASP A 47 -1.39 -7.28 14.23
CA ASP A 47 -0.40 -8.30 13.87
C ASP A 47 1.02 -7.92 14.33
N PRO A 48 1.77 -8.86 14.94
CA PRO A 48 3.13 -8.61 15.43
C PRO A 48 4.13 -8.37 14.28
N PRO A 49 5.22 -7.61 14.52
CA PRO A 49 6.26 -7.38 13.52
C PRO A 49 7.24 -8.55 13.41
N ALA A 50 7.94 -8.64 12.27
CA ALA A 50 9.00 -9.60 12.01
C ALA A 50 10.38 -9.03 12.38
N VAL A 51 10.74 -9.13 13.66
CA VAL A 51 11.96 -8.50 14.22
C VAL A 51 13.23 -9.31 13.91
N SER A 52 13.22 -10.62 14.19
CA SER A 52 14.40 -11.48 14.02
C SER A 52 14.84 -11.56 12.55
N LEU A 53 13.88 -11.65 11.64
CA LEU A 53 14.15 -11.63 10.20
C LEU A 53 14.76 -10.30 9.76
N SER A 54 14.23 -9.16 10.21
CA SER A 54 14.83 -7.85 9.91
C SER A 54 16.29 -7.79 10.40
N ALA A 55 16.57 -8.22 11.63
CA ALA A 55 17.93 -8.27 12.17
C ALA A 55 18.87 -9.15 11.32
N ARG A 56 18.41 -10.32 10.87
CA ARG A 56 19.19 -11.21 9.99
C ARG A 56 19.47 -10.59 8.62
N LEU A 57 18.52 -9.87 8.05
CA LEU A 57 18.70 -9.19 6.77
C LEU A 57 19.64 -7.98 6.89
N LYS A 58 19.62 -7.28 8.03
CA LYS A 58 20.57 -6.19 8.37
C LYS A 58 22.03 -6.67 8.36
N GLU A 59 22.29 -7.90 8.80
CA GLU A 59 23.63 -8.51 8.74
C GLU A 59 24.17 -8.69 7.31
N LEU A 60 23.28 -8.75 6.30
CA LEU A 60 23.69 -8.86 4.89
C LEU A 60 24.24 -7.56 4.32
N LYS A 61 24.16 -6.45 5.09
CA LYS A 61 24.63 -5.11 4.69
C LYS A 61 24.08 -4.68 3.33
N LEU A 62 22.85 -5.09 3.04
CA LEU A 62 22.08 -4.54 1.93
C LEU A 62 21.81 -3.06 2.20
N PRO A 63 21.92 -2.18 1.19
CA PRO A 63 21.40 -0.82 1.32
C PRO A 63 19.92 -0.89 1.70
N GLN A 64 19.59 -0.32 2.84
CA GLN A 64 18.25 -0.35 3.43
C GLN A 64 17.81 1.06 3.79
N GLY A 65 16.51 1.25 3.88
CA GLY A 65 15.91 2.46 4.40
C GLY A 65 14.58 2.13 5.09
N ARG A 66 13.90 3.19 5.54
CA ARG A 66 12.54 3.06 6.07
C ARG A 66 11.57 3.83 5.21
N LEU A 67 10.40 3.25 5.02
CA LEU A 67 9.29 3.87 4.32
C LEU A 67 8.09 3.96 5.24
N LYS A 68 7.21 4.91 4.93
CA LYS A 68 5.96 5.10 5.65
C LYS A 68 4.79 5.00 4.69
N THR A 69 3.75 4.27 5.08
CA THR A 69 2.43 4.35 4.44
C THR A 69 1.35 4.61 5.48
N GLY A 70 0.27 5.27 5.07
CA GLY A 70 -0.85 5.63 5.96
C GLY A 70 -2.15 4.99 5.51
N THR A 71 -3.04 4.72 6.47
CA THR A 71 -4.40 4.24 6.21
C THR A 71 -5.42 5.14 6.94
N PRO A 72 -6.62 5.37 6.37
CA PRO A 72 -7.64 6.17 7.03
C PRO A 72 -8.29 5.43 8.20
N PRO A 73 -9.03 6.14 9.07
CA PRO A 73 -9.93 5.48 10.01
C PRO A 73 -10.99 4.64 9.28
N ARG A 74 -11.50 3.59 9.93
CA ARG A 74 -12.67 2.83 9.45
C ARG A 74 -13.93 3.35 10.09
N ILE A 75 -14.96 3.60 9.29
CA ILE A 75 -16.22 4.23 9.72
C ILE A 75 -17.35 3.19 9.69
N ASP A 76 -18.25 3.23 10.67
CA ASP A 76 -19.49 2.45 10.65
C ASP A 76 -20.50 3.08 9.68
N GLY A 77 -20.81 2.39 8.59
CA GLY A 77 -21.76 2.82 7.56
C GLY A 77 -23.15 3.13 8.08
N ARG A 78 -23.57 2.54 9.22
CA ARG A 78 -24.88 2.83 9.84
C ARG A 78 -24.96 4.22 10.47
N SER A 79 -23.81 4.85 10.68
CA SER A 79 -23.67 6.19 11.25
C SER A 79 -23.44 7.28 10.19
N ILE A 80 -23.47 6.90 8.91
CA ILE A 80 -23.31 7.79 7.76
C ILE A 80 -24.69 8.20 7.25
N ASP A 81 -24.92 9.50 7.09
CA ASP A 81 -26.08 10.06 6.41
C ASP A 81 -25.79 10.20 4.91
N PHE A 82 -26.02 9.11 4.18
CA PHE A 82 -25.78 9.05 2.73
C PHE A 82 -26.66 10.01 1.91
N SER A 83 -27.76 10.55 2.48
CA SER A 83 -28.60 11.54 1.78
C SER A 83 -27.88 12.87 1.52
N LYS A 84 -26.77 13.10 2.23
CA LYS A 84 -25.88 14.25 2.06
C LYS A 84 -24.62 13.94 1.24
N CYS A 85 -24.51 12.72 0.73
CA CYS A 85 -23.41 12.29 -0.12
C CYS A 85 -23.89 12.12 -1.57
N GLU A 86 -22.97 12.24 -2.51
CA GLU A 86 -23.24 11.94 -3.91
C GLU A 86 -23.00 10.45 -4.16
N GLU A 87 -24.00 9.74 -4.67
CA GLU A 87 -23.87 8.33 -5.04
C GLU A 87 -23.04 8.19 -6.32
N GLN A 88 -22.06 7.29 -6.31
CA GLN A 88 -21.25 6.94 -7.48
C GLN A 88 -21.37 5.44 -7.78
N PRO A 89 -22.32 5.04 -8.63
CA PRO A 89 -22.43 3.66 -9.10
C PRO A 89 -21.30 3.31 -10.08
N GLY A 90 -20.95 2.03 -10.14
CA GLY A 90 -19.98 1.50 -11.11
C GLY A 90 -20.55 1.41 -12.54
N ASP A 91 -19.67 1.13 -13.50
CA ASP A 91 -20.07 0.84 -14.88
C ASP A 91 -21.05 -0.35 -14.94
N GLY A 92 -21.98 -0.32 -15.91
CA GLY A 92 -23.01 -1.35 -16.04
C GLY A 92 -24.13 -1.30 -14.98
N MET A 93 -24.03 -0.43 -13.97
CA MET A 93 -25.08 -0.22 -12.97
C MET A 93 -25.97 0.99 -13.33
N PRO A 94 -27.24 1.03 -12.89
CA PRO A 94 -28.09 2.21 -13.05
C PRO A 94 -27.39 3.47 -12.54
N GLY A 95 -27.29 4.50 -13.38
CA GLY A 95 -26.60 5.76 -13.06
C GLY A 95 -25.08 5.76 -13.28
N GLY A 96 -24.49 4.64 -13.73
CA GLY A 96 -23.05 4.55 -14.06
C GLY A 96 -22.69 5.19 -15.40
N VAL A 97 -21.40 5.47 -15.61
CA VAL A 97 -20.91 6.18 -16.82
C VAL A 97 -21.07 5.35 -18.09
N ASN A 98 -20.75 4.05 -18.02
CA ASN A 98 -20.91 3.10 -19.13
C ASN A 98 -22.06 2.13 -18.87
N GLU A 99 -23.29 2.62 -18.99
CA GLU A 99 -24.48 1.79 -18.82
C GLU A 99 -24.47 0.60 -19.80
N GLY A 100 -24.74 -0.61 -19.28
CA GLY A 100 -24.87 -1.83 -20.09
C GLY A 100 -23.62 -2.70 -20.28
N THR A 101 -22.42 -2.30 -19.81
CA THR A 101 -21.23 -3.18 -19.83
C THR A 101 -20.52 -3.22 -18.49
N LEU A 102 -20.45 -4.40 -17.86
CA LEU A 102 -19.68 -4.64 -16.63
C LEU A 102 -18.25 -5.08 -16.99
N PRO A 103 -17.21 -4.31 -16.62
CA PRO A 103 -15.83 -4.67 -16.92
C PRO A 103 -15.37 -5.88 -16.10
N VAL A 104 -14.62 -6.79 -16.72
CA VAL A 104 -14.08 -7.99 -16.08
C VAL A 104 -12.55 -7.93 -16.09
N PHE A 105 -11.92 -8.13 -14.93
CA PHE A 105 -10.46 -8.02 -14.81
C PHE A 105 -9.69 -9.19 -15.45
N SER A 106 -10.21 -10.41 -15.35
CA SER A 106 -9.57 -11.61 -15.92
C SER A 106 -10.08 -11.90 -17.32
N PHE A 107 -9.18 -12.22 -18.26
CA PHE A 107 -9.54 -12.71 -19.60
C PHE A 107 -10.33 -14.03 -19.59
N MET A 108 -10.30 -14.77 -18.49
CA MET A 108 -11.07 -16.00 -18.29
C MET A 108 -12.34 -15.78 -17.44
N GLY A 109 -12.52 -14.57 -16.90
CA GLY A 109 -13.65 -14.21 -16.07
C GLY A 109 -14.89 -13.88 -16.90
N ARG A 110 -16.01 -13.71 -16.22
CA ARG A 110 -17.29 -13.31 -16.82
C ARG A 110 -18.07 -12.43 -15.86
N ALA A 111 -18.91 -11.56 -16.39
CA ALA A 111 -19.70 -10.62 -15.59
C ALA A 111 -20.71 -11.32 -14.64
N ASP A 112 -21.20 -12.52 -15.01
CA ASP A 112 -22.08 -13.34 -14.18
C ASP A 112 -21.39 -13.89 -12.92
N MET A 113 -20.05 -13.88 -12.89
CA MET A 113 -19.24 -14.27 -11.73
C MET A 113 -19.09 -13.14 -10.72
N HIS A 114 -19.51 -11.91 -11.04
CA HIS A 114 -19.36 -10.78 -10.13
C HIS A 114 -20.27 -10.94 -8.90
N PRO A 115 -19.80 -10.53 -7.71
CA PRO A 115 -20.68 -10.40 -6.57
C PRO A 115 -21.69 -9.27 -6.81
N ARG A 116 -22.68 -9.13 -5.92
CA ARG A 116 -23.59 -7.98 -5.95
C ARG A 116 -22.79 -6.68 -5.98
N GLN A 117 -23.04 -5.86 -6.98
CA GLN A 117 -22.41 -4.55 -7.11
C GLN A 117 -23.08 -3.57 -6.13
N VAL A 118 -22.29 -2.68 -5.55
CA VAL A 118 -22.74 -1.63 -4.64
C VAL A 118 -22.06 -0.32 -5.03
N PRO A 119 -22.73 0.83 -4.86
CA PRO A 119 -22.15 2.13 -5.17
C PRO A 119 -21.08 2.51 -4.12
N CYS A 120 -20.15 3.35 -4.55
CA CYS A 120 -19.38 4.19 -3.63
C CYS A 120 -20.11 5.52 -3.42
N TRP A 121 -19.71 6.28 -2.41
CA TRP A 121 -20.29 7.59 -2.14
C TRP A 121 -19.21 8.66 -2.08
N ILE A 122 -19.55 9.89 -2.45
CA ILE A 122 -18.64 11.01 -2.48
C ILE A 122 -19.08 12.04 -1.43
N THR A 123 -18.13 12.44 -0.59
CA THR A 123 -18.24 13.60 0.29
C THR A 123 -16.98 14.46 0.19
N HIS A 124 -16.93 15.56 0.92
CA HIS A 124 -15.88 16.55 0.80
C HIS A 124 -15.41 17.04 2.16
N THR A 125 -14.10 17.29 2.26
CA THR A 125 -13.56 18.14 3.33
C THR A 125 -13.99 19.59 3.13
N ASN A 126 -13.89 20.39 4.18
CA ASN A 126 -14.21 21.82 4.15
C ASN A 126 -13.23 22.61 5.05
N ALA A 127 -13.39 23.93 5.08
CA ALA A 127 -12.55 24.83 5.88
C ALA A 127 -12.45 24.40 7.36
N ARG A 128 -13.57 24.00 7.98
CA ARG A 128 -13.58 23.50 9.37
C ARG A 128 -12.77 22.20 9.51
N THR A 129 -12.88 21.28 8.56
CA THR A 129 -12.03 20.07 8.54
C THR A 129 -10.54 20.44 8.52
N HIS A 130 -10.17 21.45 7.72
CA HIS A 130 -8.78 21.88 7.59
C HIS A 130 -8.26 22.55 8.86
N GLU A 131 -9.07 23.38 9.52
CA GLU A 131 -8.75 23.97 10.82
C GLU A 131 -8.48 22.90 11.89
N ILE A 132 -9.35 21.89 11.97
CA ILE A 132 -9.18 20.75 12.88
C ILE A 132 -7.87 20.03 12.60
N ILE A 133 -7.56 19.76 11.33
CA ILE A 133 -6.32 19.07 10.95
C ILE A 133 -5.08 19.90 11.30
N ARG A 134 -5.09 21.21 11.03
CA ARG A 134 -4.00 22.13 11.40
C ARG A 134 -3.77 22.17 12.91
N SER A 135 -4.84 22.08 13.71
CA SER A 135 -4.74 22.04 15.18
C SER A 135 -4.02 20.79 15.73
N GLY A 136 -3.82 19.75 14.90
CA GLY A 136 -3.11 18.53 15.28
C GLY A 136 -1.70 18.40 14.71
N PHE A 137 -1.18 19.40 13.98
CA PHE A 137 0.12 19.31 13.31
C PHE A 137 1.29 19.12 14.28
N ASP A 138 1.26 19.79 15.43
CA ASP A 138 2.22 19.67 16.52
C ASP A 138 2.25 18.28 17.17
N ARG A 139 1.21 17.47 16.95
CA ARG A 139 1.08 16.09 17.43
C ARG A 139 1.13 15.05 16.31
N SER A 140 1.38 15.47 15.07
CA SER A 140 1.55 14.58 13.93
C SER A 140 3.00 14.07 13.87
N PRO A 141 3.23 12.74 13.89
CA PRO A 141 4.56 12.17 13.79
C PRO A 141 5.36 12.59 12.57
N MET A 142 4.67 12.95 11.49
CA MET A 142 5.26 13.52 10.28
C MET A 142 5.96 14.85 10.53
N PHE A 143 5.30 15.76 11.26
CA PHE A 143 5.80 17.11 11.49
C PHE A 143 6.69 17.20 12.72
N THR A 144 6.56 16.28 13.67
CA THR A 144 7.41 16.23 14.87
C THR A 144 8.70 15.45 14.69
N GLY A 145 8.98 14.93 13.48
CA GLY A 145 10.18 14.11 13.21
C GLY A 145 10.21 12.77 13.93
N LYS A 146 9.05 12.23 14.34
CA LYS A 146 8.94 10.92 15.02
C LYS A 146 8.91 9.73 14.05
N ILE A 147 8.76 10.00 12.76
CA ILE A 147 8.86 9.02 11.69
C ILE A 147 10.15 9.33 10.94
N GLU A 148 11.00 8.32 10.83
CA GLU A 148 12.24 8.36 10.06
C GLU A 148 11.97 8.06 8.58
N GLY A 149 10.93 7.25 8.32
CA GLY A 149 10.57 6.76 7.00
C GLY A 149 9.93 7.79 6.09
N VAL A 150 10.33 7.75 4.81
CA VAL A 150 9.78 8.64 3.78
C VAL A 150 8.42 8.14 3.31
N GLY A 151 7.42 9.02 3.32
CA GLY A 151 6.08 8.75 2.80
C GLY A 151 5.95 9.09 1.31
N PRO A 152 4.89 8.60 0.63
CA PRO A 152 4.67 8.88 -0.79
C PRO A 152 4.24 10.35 -1.02
N ARG A 153 4.89 11.05 -1.96
CA ARG A 153 4.56 12.43 -2.34
C ARG A 153 3.19 12.57 -3.01
N TYR A 154 2.75 11.54 -3.73
CA TYR A 154 1.57 11.58 -4.59
C TYR A 154 0.28 11.08 -3.90
N CYS A 155 0.40 10.23 -2.88
CA CYS A 155 -0.71 9.83 -2.02
C CYS A 155 -0.41 10.22 -0.57
N PRO A 156 -0.19 11.53 -0.31
CA PRO A 156 0.19 11.99 1.02
C PRO A 156 -0.94 11.75 2.02
N SER A 157 -0.62 11.73 3.32
CA SER A 157 -1.65 11.78 4.35
C SER A 157 -2.44 13.09 4.26
N VAL A 158 -3.65 13.11 4.80
CA VAL A 158 -4.54 14.28 4.74
C VAL A 158 -3.89 15.52 5.36
N GLU A 159 -3.10 15.34 6.43
CA GLU A 159 -2.32 16.41 7.04
C GLU A 159 -1.22 16.99 6.13
N ASP A 160 -0.55 16.15 5.34
CA ASP A 160 0.46 16.59 4.37
C ASP A 160 -0.18 17.18 3.10
N LYS A 161 -1.32 16.62 2.66
CA LYS A 161 -2.14 17.14 1.55
C LYS A 161 -2.60 18.57 1.82
N ILE A 162 -3.18 18.82 2.99
CA ILE A 162 -3.68 20.16 3.38
C ILE A 162 -2.53 21.15 3.59
N ASN A 163 -1.38 20.68 4.07
CA ASN A 163 -0.20 21.54 4.22
C ASN A 163 0.39 21.95 2.85
N ARG A 164 0.46 21.04 1.88
CA ARG A 164 1.01 21.32 0.55
C ARG A 164 0.07 22.09 -0.37
N PHE A 165 -1.23 21.85 -0.26
CA PHE A 165 -2.27 22.45 -1.10
C PHE A 165 -3.19 23.34 -0.25
N ALA A 166 -2.57 24.26 0.50
CA ALA A 166 -3.28 25.12 1.45
C ALA A 166 -4.25 26.12 0.79
N ASP A 167 -4.13 26.31 -0.52
CA ASP A 167 -5.00 27.13 -1.38
C ASP A 167 -6.33 26.44 -1.74
N LYS A 168 -6.45 25.12 -1.53
CA LYS A 168 -7.68 24.39 -1.82
C LYS A 168 -8.63 24.40 -0.63
N ASP A 169 -9.83 24.91 -0.84
CA ASP A 169 -10.88 24.95 0.20
C ASP A 169 -11.57 23.61 0.45
N SER A 170 -11.37 22.64 -0.45
CA SER A 170 -12.01 21.33 -0.39
C SER A 170 -11.18 20.24 -1.05
N HIS A 171 -11.40 19.03 -0.57
CA HIS A 171 -10.86 17.79 -1.12
C HIS A 171 -11.95 16.73 -1.12
N GLN A 172 -12.13 16.08 -2.27
CA GLN A 172 -13.04 14.97 -2.45
C GLN A 172 -12.56 13.72 -1.69
N ILE A 173 -13.50 13.05 -1.02
CA ILE A 173 -13.33 11.81 -0.27
C ILE A 173 -14.32 10.78 -0.82
N PHE A 174 -13.84 9.57 -1.11
CA PHE A 174 -14.72 8.46 -1.45
C PHE A 174 -14.99 7.62 -0.21
N LEU A 175 -16.26 7.30 0.04
CA LEU A 175 -16.71 6.35 1.06
C LEU A 175 -16.95 5.02 0.35
N GLU A 176 -15.99 4.12 0.50
CA GLU A 176 -15.96 2.83 -0.19
C GLU A 176 -16.39 1.72 0.80
N PRO A 177 -17.41 0.91 0.49
CA PRO A 177 -17.78 -0.21 1.34
C PRO A 177 -16.67 -1.28 1.34
N GLU A 178 -16.22 -1.73 2.53
CA GLU A 178 -15.17 -2.76 2.60
C GLU A 178 -15.67 -4.18 2.28
N GLY A 179 -16.99 -4.40 2.23
CA GLY A 179 -17.56 -5.68 1.83
C GLY A 179 -19.07 -5.74 1.91
N LEU A 180 -19.65 -6.80 1.33
CA LEU A 180 -21.12 -6.98 1.27
C LEU A 180 -21.77 -7.40 2.59
N THR A 181 -20.98 -7.88 3.53
CA THR A 181 -21.43 -8.46 4.81
C THR A 181 -20.87 -7.73 6.02
N THR A 182 -20.31 -6.53 5.82
CA THR A 182 -19.82 -5.65 6.89
C THR A 182 -20.44 -4.27 6.72
N ASN A 183 -20.48 -3.52 7.83
CA ASN A 183 -20.84 -2.11 7.80
C ASN A 183 -19.59 -1.22 7.78
N GLU A 184 -18.38 -1.78 7.66
CA GLU A 184 -17.15 -0.98 7.58
C GLU A 184 -17.04 -0.24 6.24
N TYR A 185 -16.82 1.07 6.31
CA TYR A 185 -16.51 1.93 5.18
C TYR A 185 -15.07 2.45 5.28
N TYR A 186 -14.40 2.48 4.12
CA TYR A 186 -13.07 3.04 3.90
C TYR A 186 -13.21 4.45 3.31
N PRO A 187 -12.89 5.53 4.07
CA PRO A 187 -12.95 6.89 3.56
C PRO A 187 -11.64 7.24 2.84
N ASN A 188 -11.56 6.87 1.57
CA ASN A 188 -10.41 7.09 0.71
C ASN A 188 -10.15 8.59 0.49
N GLY A 189 -8.93 9.02 0.82
CA GLY A 189 -8.51 10.43 0.76
C GLY A 189 -8.24 11.06 2.12
N ILE A 190 -8.56 10.38 3.24
CA ILE A 190 -8.23 10.84 4.60
C ILE A 190 -7.26 9.93 5.37
N SER A 191 -6.33 9.25 4.67
CA SER A 191 -5.21 8.55 5.34
C SER A 191 -4.48 9.50 6.29
N THR A 192 -4.23 9.09 7.54
CA THR A 192 -3.70 10.01 8.54
C THR A 192 -2.89 9.31 9.62
N SER A 193 -2.00 10.08 10.26
CA SER A 193 -1.30 9.69 11.48
C SER A 193 -1.59 10.61 12.67
N LEU A 194 -2.62 11.46 12.57
CA LEU A 194 -3.02 12.38 13.63
C LEU A 194 -3.53 11.63 14.89
N PRO A 195 -3.53 12.28 16.07
CA PRO A 195 -4.18 11.75 17.27
C PRO A 195 -5.66 11.43 17.05
N PHE A 196 -6.19 10.43 17.77
CA PHE A 196 -7.56 9.95 17.58
C PHE A 196 -8.63 11.03 17.82
N ASP A 197 -8.43 11.93 18.78
CA ASP A 197 -9.31 13.08 19.03
C ASP A 197 -9.46 13.98 17.81
N ILE A 198 -8.36 14.22 17.09
CA ILE A 198 -8.35 15.01 15.85
C ILE A 198 -9.00 14.23 14.71
N GLN A 199 -8.73 12.92 14.61
CA GLN A 199 -9.40 12.06 13.61
C GLN A 199 -10.91 12.04 13.82
N TYR A 200 -11.36 11.93 15.07
CA TYR A 200 -12.77 11.94 15.42
C TYR A 200 -13.43 13.27 15.03
N ALA A 201 -12.78 14.39 15.35
CA ALA A 201 -13.30 15.71 15.01
C ALA A 201 -13.31 15.97 13.49
N LEU A 202 -12.25 15.59 12.75
CA LEU A 202 -12.15 15.84 11.31
C LEU A 202 -13.14 14.98 10.52
N VAL A 203 -13.39 13.74 10.95
CA VAL A 203 -14.38 12.87 10.29
C VAL A 203 -15.77 13.49 10.45
N ARG A 204 -16.11 13.92 11.68
CA ARG A 204 -17.43 14.49 11.99
C ARG A 204 -17.66 15.91 11.48
N SER A 205 -16.66 16.55 10.87
CA SER A 205 -16.84 17.86 10.24
C SER A 205 -17.26 17.77 8.76
N MET A 206 -17.18 16.59 8.13
CA MET A 206 -17.55 16.39 6.73
C MET A 206 -19.06 16.15 6.57
N PRO A 207 -19.69 16.62 5.47
CA PRO A 207 -21.11 16.38 5.19
C PRO A 207 -21.44 14.89 5.14
N GLY A 208 -22.53 14.50 5.80
CA GLY A 208 -22.97 13.10 5.90
C GLY A 208 -22.27 12.31 7.01
N LEU A 209 -21.20 12.84 7.61
CA LEU A 209 -20.42 12.17 8.65
C LEU A 209 -20.57 12.82 10.02
N GLU A 210 -21.53 13.71 10.22
CA GLU A 210 -21.67 14.51 11.44
C GLU A 210 -21.88 13.65 12.69
N ASN A 211 -22.39 12.42 12.54
CA ASN A 211 -22.57 11.44 13.61
C ASN A 211 -21.75 10.16 13.41
N ALA A 212 -20.75 10.19 12.54
CA ALA A 212 -19.96 9.03 12.19
C ALA A 212 -19.25 8.42 13.40
N HIS A 213 -19.34 7.10 13.51
CA HIS A 213 -18.63 6.29 14.49
C HIS A 213 -17.38 5.69 13.86
N ILE A 214 -16.22 5.93 14.47
CA ILE A 214 -14.96 5.33 14.04
C ILE A 214 -14.82 3.95 14.71
N LEU A 215 -14.77 2.91 13.89
CA LEU A 215 -14.56 1.52 14.30
C LEU A 215 -13.08 1.21 14.54
N ARG A 216 -12.20 1.81 13.73
CA ARG A 216 -10.74 1.67 13.87
C ARG A 216 -10.06 3.00 13.57
N PRO A 217 -9.08 3.44 14.36
CA PRO A 217 -8.34 4.67 14.09
C PRO A 217 -7.49 4.52 12.82
N GLY A 218 -7.34 5.61 12.08
CA GLY A 218 -6.32 5.74 11.05
C GLY A 218 -4.93 5.76 11.69
N TYR A 219 -3.95 5.28 10.94
CA TYR A 219 -2.58 5.19 11.43
C TYR A 219 -1.57 5.22 10.28
N ALA A 220 -0.32 5.47 10.63
CA ALA A 220 0.82 5.24 9.77
C ALA A 220 1.59 3.99 10.18
N ILE A 221 2.05 3.21 9.20
CA ILE A 221 2.99 2.11 9.39
C ILE A 221 4.33 2.51 8.79
N GLU A 222 5.37 2.41 9.59
CA GLU A 222 6.76 2.53 9.20
C GLU A 222 7.40 1.15 9.16
N TYR A 223 8.19 0.86 8.14
CA TYR A 223 8.77 -0.46 7.92
C TYR A 223 10.09 -0.38 7.15
N ASP A 224 10.92 -1.41 7.32
CA ASP A 224 12.18 -1.55 6.59
C ASP A 224 11.93 -2.01 5.15
N TYR A 225 12.67 -1.41 4.22
CA TYR A 225 12.78 -1.88 2.84
C TYR A 225 14.25 -1.96 2.42
N PHE A 226 14.52 -2.73 1.37
CA PHE A 226 15.85 -2.85 0.78
C PHE A 226 15.87 -2.22 -0.60
N ASP A 227 16.96 -1.53 -0.92
CA ASP A 227 17.13 -0.86 -2.20
C ASP A 227 17.10 -1.90 -3.34
N PRO A 228 16.09 -1.85 -4.22
CA PRO A 228 15.93 -2.84 -5.29
C PRO A 228 17.08 -2.82 -6.30
N ARG A 229 17.91 -1.76 -6.33
CA ARG A 229 19.15 -1.72 -7.13
C ARG A 229 20.17 -2.76 -6.68
N SER A 230 19.98 -3.39 -5.51
CA SER A 230 20.80 -4.51 -5.02
C SER A 230 20.34 -5.87 -5.53
N LEU A 231 19.25 -5.92 -6.31
CA LEU A 231 18.75 -7.12 -6.95
C LEU A 231 19.34 -7.28 -8.35
N LYS A 232 19.38 -8.52 -8.83
CA LYS A 232 19.56 -8.83 -10.25
C LYS A 232 18.26 -8.48 -11.00
N SER A 233 18.33 -8.45 -12.32
CA SER A 233 17.13 -8.25 -13.16
C SER A 233 16.04 -9.29 -12.92
N SER A 234 16.40 -10.48 -12.40
CA SER A 234 15.47 -11.56 -12.01
C SER A 234 14.86 -11.41 -10.62
N PHE A 235 15.13 -10.31 -9.90
CA PHE A 235 14.79 -10.08 -8.49
C PHE A 235 15.50 -10.96 -7.46
N GLU A 236 16.43 -11.81 -7.92
CA GLU A 236 17.36 -12.48 -7.02
C GLU A 236 18.29 -11.46 -6.36
N THR A 237 18.55 -11.57 -5.07
CA THR A 237 19.55 -10.74 -4.40
C THR A 237 20.93 -11.00 -4.97
N ARG A 238 21.79 -9.97 -5.01
CA ARG A 238 23.18 -10.14 -5.46
C ARG A 238 24.06 -10.80 -4.41
N GLN A 239 23.67 -10.72 -3.14
CA GLN A 239 24.44 -11.15 -1.97
C GLN A 239 24.17 -12.61 -1.62
N ILE A 240 22.94 -13.09 -1.81
CA ILE A 240 22.55 -14.46 -1.51
C ILE A 240 21.93 -15.11 -2.74
N GLN A 241 22.61 -16.12 -3.27
CA GLN A 241 22.09 -16.96 -4.34
C GLN A 241 20.81 -17.68 -3.89
N GLY A 242 19.79 -17.63 -4.73
CA GLY A 242 18.48 -18.24 -4.53
C GLY A 242 17.55 -17.49 -3.59
N LEU A 243 17.96 -16.35 -3.02
CA LEU A 243 17.05 -15.47 -2.28
C LEU A 243 16.49 -14.41 -3.24
N PHE A 244 15.16 -14.28 -3.29
CA PHE A 244 14.45 -13.31 -4.13
C PHE A 244 13.60 -12.39 -3.27
N PHE A 245 13.48 -11.11 -3.62
CA PHE A 245 12.62 -10.16 -2.92
C PHE A 245 11.47 -9.70 -3.83
N ALA A 246 10.26 -9.58 -3.27
CA ALA A 246 9.10 -9.10 -4.02
C ALA A 246 8.12 -8.31 -3.13
N GLY A 247 7.54 -7.24 -3.69
CA GLY A 247 6.51 -6.43 -3.05
C GLY A 247 7.08 -5.26 -2.24
N GLN A 248 6.47 -4.95 -1.10
CA GLN A 248 6.82 -3.76 -0.32
C GLN A 248 8.25 -3.78 0.23
N ILE A 249 8.87 -4.96 0.38
CA ILE A 249 10.28 -5.10 0.73
C ILE A 249 11.22 -4.45 -0.31
N ASN A 250 10.79 -4.33 -1.57
CA ASN A 250 11.50 -3.62 -2.64
C ASN A 250 11.13 -2.12 -2.70
N GLY A 251 10.38 -1.62 -1.72
CA GLY A 251 9.94 -0.23 -1.61
C GLY A 251 8.83 0.17 -2.57
N THR A 252 8.04 -0.78 -3.07
CA THR A 252 6.75 -0.49 -3.73
C THR A 252 5.62 -0.33 -2.71
N THR A 253 4.51 0.30 -3.11
CA THR A 253 3.28 0.31 -2.31
C THR A 253 2.04 0.16 -3.19
N GLY A 254 1.38 -0.98 -3.09
CA GLY A 254 0.19 -1.31 -3.87
C GLY A 254 0.08 -2.81 -4.03
N TYR A 255 -1.15 -3.30 -4.16
CA TYR A 255 -1.38 -4.74 -4.22
C TYR A 255 -0.95 -5.28 -5.59
N GLU A 256 -1.22 -4.52 -6.63
CA GLU A 256 -0.95 -4.82 -8.03
C GLU A 256 0.55 -4.89 -8.27
N GLU A 257 1.31 -3.89 -7.81
CA GLU A 257 2.76 -3.89 -7.88
C GLU A 257 3.35 -5.08 -7.12
N ALA A 258 2.86 -5.37 -5.92
CA ALA A 258 3.37 -6.49 -5.13
C ALA A 258 3.04 -7.85 -5.76
N ALA A 259 1.82 -8.03 -6.28
CA ALA A 259 1.40 -9.25 -6.95
C ALA A 259 2.20 -9.50 -8.23
N ALA A 260 2.42 -8.47 -9.04
CA ALA A 260 3.20 -8.56 -10.27
C ALA A 260 4.67 -8.95 -9.98
N GLN A 261 5.27 -8.35 -8.96
CA GLN A 261 6.61 -8.72 -8.49
C GLN A 261 6.66 -10.14 -7.91
N GLY A 262 5.63 -10.56 -7.18
CA GLY A 262 5.52 -11.90 -6.62
C GLY A 262 5.47 -12.97 -7.71
N LEU A 263 4.66 -12.75 -8.75
CA LEU A 263 4.63 -13.59 -9.95
C LEU A 263 6.01 -13.68 -10.60
N PHE A 264 6.64 -12.52 -10.83
CA PHE A 264 7.96 -12.42 -11.46
C PHE A 264 9.05 -13.15 -10.68
N ALA A 265 9.18 -12.88 -9.38
CA ALA A 265 10.15 -13.53 -8.51
C ALA A 265 9.88 -15.04 -8.36
N GLY A 266 8.61 -15.45 -8.28
CA GLY A 266 8.22 -16.86 -8.21
C GLY A 266 8.61 -17.65 -9.45
N ILE A 267 8.35 -17.11 -10.64
CA ILE A 267 8.76 -17.72 -11.92
C ILE A 267 10.28 -17.87 -11.97
N ASN A 268 11.03 -16.82 -11.64
CA ASN A 268 12.49 -16.85 -11.69
C ASN A 268 13.13 -17.75 -10.63
N ALA A 269 12.54 -17.86 -9.44
CA ALA A 269 12.95 -18.84 -8.43
C ALA A 269 12.75 -20.29 -8.94
N ALA A 270 11.62 -20.55 -9.60
CA ALA A 270 11.34 -21.86 -10.18
C ALA A 270 12.25 -22.20 -11.37
N LEU A 271 12.56 -21.23 -12.24
CA LEU A 271 13.51 -21.38 -13.36
C LEU A 271 14.92 -21.69 -12.83
N GLN A 272 15.38 -20.96 -11.81
CA GLN A 272 16.67 -21.24 -11.19
C GLN A 272 16.74 -22.66 -10.59
N CYS A 273 15.66 -23.10 -9.94
CA CYS A 273 15.57 -24.47 -9.41
C CYS A 273 15.65 -25.55 -10.51
N ARG A 274 15.29 -25.21 -11.76
CA ARG A 274 15.39 -26.09 -12.93
C ARG A 274 16.71 -25.93 -13.70
N GLY A 275 17.57 -24.98 -13.31
CA GLY A 275 18.78 -24.66 -14.06
C GLY A 275 18.51 -23.94 -15.38
N GLU A 276 17.34 -23.31 -15.51
CA GLU A 276 16.92 -22.57 -16.68
C GLU A 276 17.27 -21.08 -16.57
N ALA A 277 17.38 -20.39 -17.71
CA ALA A 277 17.62 -18.95 -17.74
C ALA A 277 16.41 -18.17 -17.15
N PRO A 278 16.64 -17.01 -16.51
CA PRO A 278 15.55 -16.20 -15.98
C PRO A 278 14.68 -15.62 -17.10
N TRP A 279 13.39 -15.48 -16.83
CA TRP A 279 12.46 -14.74 -17.67
C TRP A 279 12.53 -13.27 -17.33
N LEU A 280 12.82 -12.43 -18.33
CA LEU A 280 13.06 -10.99 -18.18
C LEU A 280 12.21 -10.23 -19.21
N PRO A 281 10.91 -9.99 -18.94
CA PRO A 281 10.04 -9.26 -19.86
C PRO A 281 10.56 -7.83 -20.00
N ARG A 282 10.62 -7.33 -21.23
CA ARG A 282 11.14 -5.99 -21.49
C ARG A 282 10.08 -4.93 -21.21
N ARG A 283 10.54 -3.68 -21.04
CA ARG A 283 9.67 -2.51 -20.80
C ARG A 283 8.72 -2.22 -21.95
N ASP A 284 9.10 -2.55 -23.18
CA ASP A 284 8.28 -2.42 -24.39
C ASP A 284 7.24 -3.53 -24.53
N GLU A 285 7.30 -4.58 -23.71
CA GLU A 285 6.41 -5.75 -23.80
C GLU A 285 5.32 -5.75 -22.72
N ALA A 286 5.61 -5.23 -21.52
CA ALA A 286 4.67 -5.24 -20.41
C ALA A 286 4.93 -4.13 -19.39
N TYR A 287 3.86 -3.65 -18.74
CA TYR A 287 3.98 -2.80 -17.55
C TYR A 287 4.74 -3.48 -16.41
N LEU A 288 4.74 -4.83 -16.34
CA LEU A 288 5.62 -5.57 -15.44
C LEU A 288 7.10 -5.32 -15.73
N GLY A 289 7.50 -5.27 -17.00
CA GLY A 289 8.88 -4.94 -17.40
C GLY A 289 9.25 -3.50 -17.02
N VAL A 290 8.32 -2.56 -17.18
CA VAL A 290 8.47 -1.16 -16.72
C VAL A 290 8.69 -1.08 -15.21
N LEU A 291 7.85 -1.78 -14.43
CA LEU A 291 7.97 -1.87 -12.97
C LEU A 291 9.33 -2.41 -12.54
N VAL A 292 9.71 -3.57 -13.08
CA VAL A 292 10.96 -4.26 -12.73
C VAL A 292 12.16 -3.39 -13.06
N ASP A 293 12.23 -2.82 -14.26
CA ASP A 293 13.36 -1.99 -14.68
C ASP A 293 13.45 -0.68 -13.88
N ASP A 294 12.33 0.02 -13.64
CA ASP A 294 12.35 1.23 -12.83
C ASP A 294 12.95 0.95 -11.43
N LEU A 295 12.53 -0.15 -10.79
CA LEU A 295 13.02 -0.53 -9.47
C LEU A 295 14.52 -0.83 -9.47
N ILE A 296 15.02 -1.68 -10.38
CA ILE A 296 16.42 -2.11 -10.34
C ILE A 296 17.40 -1.07 -10.92
N THR A 297 16.92 -0.15 -11.78
CA THR A 297 17.74 0.85 -12.45
C THR A 297 17.75 2.18 -11.69
N LYS A 298 16.57 2.67 -11.26
CA LYS A 298 16.43 3.97 -10.59
C LYS A 298 16.46 3.85 -9.07
N GLY A 299 16.05 2.70 -8.53
CA GLY A 299 15.80 2.56 -7.10
C GLY A 299 14.55 3.32 -6.66
N VAL A 300 14.38 3.46 -5.35
CA VAL A 300 13.23 4.14 -4.76
C VAL A 300 13.68 5.08 -3.64
N THR A 301 13.24 6.33 -3.71
CA THR A 301 13.44 7.37 -2.68
C THR A 301 12.19 7.62 -1.85
N GLU A 302 11.06 7.11 -2.32
CA GLU A 302 9.74 7.08 -1.69
C GLU A 302 9.02 5.81 -2.18
N PRO A 303 7.90 5.40 -1.56
CA PRO A 303 7.20 4.20 -1.99
C PRO A 303 6.75 4.28 -3.46
N TYR A 304 7.27 3.40 -4.31
CA TYR A 304 6.98 3.39 -5.75
C TYR A 304 5.53 2.99 -6.03
N ARG A 305 4.91 3.68 -6.99
CA ARG A 305 3.57 3.38 -7.54
C ARG A 305 3.56 3.49 -9.06
N MET A 306 2.88 2.57 -9.72
CA MET A 306 2.86 2.47 -11.19
C MET A 306 2.31 3.71 -11.89
N PHE A 307 1.38 4.44 -11.29
CA PHE A 307 0.84 5.65 -11.92
C PHE A 307 1.88 6.78 -12.07
N THR A 308 2.99 6.72 -11.34
CA THR A 308 4.12 7.67 -11.48
C THR A 308 5.11 7.26 -12.57
N SER A 309 4.99 6.03 -13.07
CA SER A 309 5.85 5.50 -14.13
C SER A 309 5.52 6.19 -15.46
N ARG A 310 6.55 6.34 -16.29
CA ARG A 310 6.37 6.70 -17.69
C ARG A 310 6.60 5.44 -18.51
N ALA A 311 5.53 4.92 -19.11
CA ALA A 311 5.61 3.88 -20.13
C ALA A 311 5.63 4.54 -21.51
N GLU A 312 6.78 4.52 -22.16
CA GLU A 312 7.01 5.13 -23.49
C GLU A 312 6.09 4.50 -24.54
N PHE A 313 5.75 3.21 -24.38
CA PHE A 313 4.94 2.40 -25.29
C PHE A 313 3.48 2.24 -24.82
N ARG A 314 2.92 3.19 -24.06
CA ARG A 314 1.56 3.11 -23.46
C ARG A 314 0.42 2.74 -24.42
N LEU A 315 0.57 2.96 -25.73
CA LEU A 315 -0.44 2.59 -26.73
C LEU A 315 -0.41 1.10 -27.07
N GLN A 316 0.76 0.48 -27.04
CA GLN A 316 0.97 -0.94 -27.32
C GLN A 316 0.72 -1.80 -26.08
N LEU A 317 0.87 -1.23 -24.88
CA LEU A 317 0.74 -1.92 -23.59
C LEU A 317 -0.70 -1.95 -23.05
N ARG A 318 -1.72 -1.98 -23.93
CA ARG A 318 -3.14 -2.04 -23.55
C ARG A 318 -3.70 -3.45 -23.69
#